data_AF-A0A9D0ZRX9-F1
#
_entry.id   AF-A0A9D0ZRX9-F1
#
_cell.length_a   1.000
_cell.length_b   1.000
_cell.length_c   1.000
_cell.angle_alpha   90.00
_cell.angle_beta   90.00
_cell.angle_gamma   90.00
#
_symmetry.space_group_name_H-M   'P 1'
#
loop_
_entity.id
_entity.type
_entity.pdbx_description
1 polymer ?
#
loop_
_entity_poly.entity_id
_entity_poly.type
_entity_poly.pdbx_seq_one_letter_code
_entity_poly.pdbx_strand_id
1 'polypeptide(L)'
;MKPKKGMYVRFKGNNGTQYIGKIVNINEFRELFFKYAVQVNWCDDYVFIGDHKIVSKPSFNLIDLIEVGDYVNGQQVKQISKGDGYYYLFNDCYDGITLHIIAGKDVDGYTKPIESIVTKEQFETMKYVVERDK
;
A
#
# COMPACT_ATOMS: atom_id res chain seq x y z
N MET A 1 -18.33 -3.68 -1.20
CA MET A 1 -18.26 -3.50 0.28
C MET A 1 -18.10 -2.01 0.52
N LYS A 2 -18.89 -1.42 1.42
CA LYS A 2 -18.75 0.01 1.76
C LYS A 2 -17.48 0.24 2.60
N PRO A 3 -16.70 1.30 2.36
CA PRO A 3 -15.55 1.65 3.20
C PRO A 3 -15.98 1.84 4.67
N LYS A 4 -15.13 1.42 5.61
CA LYS A 4 -15.35 1.55 7.06
C LYS A 4 -14.11 2.12 7.74
N LYS A 5 -14.31 2.83 8.85
CA LYS A 5 -13.21 3.24 9.73
C LYS A 5 -12.37 2.01 10.13
N GLY A 6 -11.06 2.16 10.09
CA GLY A 6 -10.08 1.11 10.36
C GLY A 6 -9.66 0.29 9.13
N MET A 7 -10.38 0.37 8.01
CA MET A 7 -9.94 -0.22 6.75
C MET A 7 -8.81 0.61 6.13
N TYR A 8 -7.96 -0.06 5.38
CA TYR A 8 -7.03 0.54 4.44
C TYR A 8 -7.71 0.76 3.09
N VAL A 9 -7.22 1.75 2.35
CA VAL A 9 -7.69 2.07 1.01
C VAL A 9 -6.52 2.50 0.12
N ARG A 10 -6.53 2.05 -1.13
CA ARG A 10 -5.68 2.58 -2.21
C ARG A 10 -6.45 3.67 -2.94
N PHE A 11 -5.87 4.85 -3.06
CA PHE A 11 -6.54 6.03 -3.62
C PHE A 11 -5.60 6.87 -4.48
N LYS A 12 -6.18 7.67 -5.38
CA LYS A 12 -5.46 8.54 -6.30
C LYS A 12 -5.36 9.96 -5.75
N GLY A 13 -4.15 10.50 -5.68
CA GLY A 13 -3.90 11.91 -5.40
C GLY A 13 -4.31 12.82 -6.56
N ASN A 14 -4.13 14.13 -6.39
CA ASN A 14 -4.49 15.10 -7.42
C ASN A 14 -3.55 15.08 -8.63
N ASN A 15 -2.28 14.72 -8.41
CA ASN A 15 -1.27 14.51 -9.45
C ASN A 15 -1.38 13.14 -10.15
N GLY A 16 -2.36 12.32 -9.76
CA GLY A 16 -2.57 11.00 -10.31
C GLY A 16 -1.73 9.87 -9.70
N THR A 17 -0.80 10.19 -8.79
CA THR A 17 -0.07 9.21 -7.98
C THR A 17 -1.03 8.43 -7.09
N GLN A 18 -0.81 7.14 -6.92
CA GLN A 18 -1.60 6.31 -6.03
C GLN A 18 -0.94 6.21 -4.65
N TYR A 19 -1.75 6.17 -3.60
CA TYR A 19 -1.31 6.07 -2.22
C TYR A 19 -2.13 5.00 -1.51
N ILE A 20 -1.57 4.42 -0.46
CA ILE A 20 -2.29 3.55 0.46
C ILE A 20 -2.32 4.23 1.83
N GLY A 21 -3.50 4.28 2.45
CA GLY A 21 -3.67 4.85 3.78
C GLY A 21 -4.82 4.21 4.55
N LYS A 22 -4.89 4.51 5.84
CA LYS A 22 -5.90 3.97 6.76
C LYS A 22 -7.05 4.96 6.94
N ILE A 23 -8.28 4.52 6.73
CA ILE A 23 -9.47 5.32 6.99
C ILE A 23 -9.61 5.50 8.50
N VAL A 24 -9.42 6.74 8.98
CA VAL A 24 -9.55 7.08 10.41
C VAL A 24 -10.90 7.73 10.72
N ASN A 25 -11.56 8.29 9.71
CA ASN A 25 -12.88 8.90 9.85
C ASN A 25 -13.68 8.78 8.55
N ILE A 26 -15.00 8.65 8.69
CA ILE A 26 -15.97 8.71 7.60
C ILE A 26 -16.88 9.89 7.90
N ASN A 27 -16.81 10.88 7.05
CA ASN A 27 -17.54 12.12 7.20
C ASN A 27 -18.75 12.08 6.27
N GLU A 28 -19.87 11.58 6.78
CA GLU A 28 -21.11 11.49 6.00
C GLU A 28 -21.78 12.86 5.79
N PHE A 29 -21.36 13.90 6.54
CA PHE A 29 -22.16 15.13 6.70
C PHE A 29 -21.45 16.47 6.43
N ARG A 30 -20.10 16.56 6.36
CA ARG A 30 -19.45 17.89 6.19
C ARG A 30 -19.32 18.36 4.74
N GLU A 31 -18.91 17.51 3.81
CA GLU A 31 -18.56 17.95 2.45
C GLU A 31 -18.95 16.89 1.40
N LEU A 32 -19.77 17.28 0.42
CA LEU A 32 -20.30 16.39 -0.64
C LEU A 32 -19.19 15.61 -1.38
N PHE A 33 -18.00 16.21 -1.47
CA PHE A 33 -16.87 15.67 -2.24
C PHE A 33 -15.79 14.99 -1.39
N PHE A 34 -15.78 15.19 -0.07
CA PHE A 34 -14.76 14.69 0.85
C PHE A 34 -15.38 13.82 1.95
N LYS A 35 -15.45 12.52 1.68
CA LYS A 35 -16.17 11.54 2.51
C LYS A 35 -15.30 10.82 3.52
N TYR A 36 -13.99 10.73 3.29
CA TYR A 36 -13.07 9.96 4.13
C TYR A 36 -11.90 10.81 4.57
N ALA A 37 -11.55 10.74 5.86
CA ALA A 37 -10.24 11.15 6.33
C ALA A 37 -9.34 9.91 6.35
N VAL A 38 -8.27 9.95 5.57
CA VAL A 38 -7.32 8.85 5.40
C VAL A 38 -5.99 9.29 5.98
N GLN A 39 -5.54 8.59 7.01
CA GLN A 39 -4.20 8.73 7.55
C GLN A 39 -3.21 8.10 6.56
N VAL A 40 -2.22 8.87 6.15
CA VAL A 40 -1.11 8.41 5.31
C VAL A 40 0.19 8.54 6.09
N ASN A 41 1.13 7.63 5.87
CA ASN A 41 2.42 7.63 6.59
C ASN A 41 3.32 8.83 6.25
N TRP A 42 3.01 9.59 5.19
CA TRP A 42 3.77 10.79 4.88
C TRP A 42 3.41 11.89 5.87
N CYS A 43 4.32 12.16 6.82
CA CYS A 43 4.26 13.23 7.82
C CYS A 43 3.15 13.13 8.90
N ASP A 44 2.64 11.93 9.21
CA ASP A 44 1.53 11.74 10.18
C ASP A 44 0.28 12.59 9.85
N ASP A 45 0.06 12.88 8.58
CA ASP A 45 -1.01 13.76 8.12
C ASP A 45 -2.27 12.99 7.69
N TYR A 46 -3.37 13.72 7.54
CA TYR A 46 -4.65 13.22 7.08
C TYR A 46 -4.99 13.82 5.72
N VAL A 47 -5.27 12.95 4.75
CA VAL A 47 -5.80 13.36 3.45
C VAL A 47 -7.30 13.13 3.44
N PHE A 48 -8.04 14.18 3.09
CA PHE A 48 -9.48 14.06 2.84
C PHE A 48 -9.70 13.64 1.39
N ILE A 49 -10.44 12.54 1.19
CA ILE A 49 -10.74 12.01 -0.15
C ILE A 49 -12.23 11.72 -0.32
N GLY A 50 -12.70 11.81 -1.56
CA GLY A 50 -14.02 11.34 -1.96
C GLY A 50 -13.99 9.91 -2.50
N ASP A 51 -15.16 9.28 -2.62
CA ASP A 51 -15.32 7.93 -3.21
C ASP A 51 -14.64 7.81 -4.58
N HIS A 52 -14.74 8.85 -5.40
CA HIS A 52 -14.22 8.89 -6.77
C HIS A 52 -12.69 8.77 -6.86
N LYS A 53 -11.96 8.94 -5.74
CA LYS A 53 -10.51 8.77 -5.68
C LYS A 53 -10.10 7.35 -5.30
N ILE A 54 -11.01 6.51 -4.79
CA ILE A 54 -10.71 5.14 -4.37
C ILE A 54 -10.46 4.29 -5.62
N VAL A 55 -9.31 3.63 -5.68
CA VAL A 55 -8.88 2.84 -6.85
C VAL A 55 -9.28 1.37 -6.72
N SER A 56 -9.16 0.81 -5.52
CA SER A 56 -9.46 -0.60 -5.25
C SER A 56 -10.38 -0.77 -4.05
N LYS A 57 -10.97 -1.97 -3.93
CA LYS A 57 -11.88 -2.30 -2.83
C LYS A 57 -11.14 -2.14 -1.48
N PRO A 58 -11.63 -1.31 -0.55
CA PRO A 58 -11.01 -1.18 0.76
C PRO A 58 -10.97 -2.52 1.50
N SER A 59 -9.97 -2.70 2.37
CA SER A 59 -9.81 -3.92 3.16
C SER A 59 -9.29 -3.62 4.57
N PHE A 60 -9.61 -4.48 5.54
CA PHE A 60 -8.95 -4.46 6.84
C PHE A 60 -7.51 -4.96 6.78
N ASN A 61 -7.15 -5.72 5.74
CA ASN A 61 -5.81 -6.24 5.55
C ASN A 61 -5.08 -5.39 4.51
N LEU A 62 -3.97 -4.78 4.92
CA LEU A 62 -3.14 -3.92 4.07
C LEU A 62 -2.66 -4.64 2.80
N ILE A 63 -2.37 -5.93 2.91
CA ILE A 63 -1.86 -6.77 1.81
C ILE A 63 -2.85 -6.93 0.64
N ASP A 64 -4.15 -6.78 0.89
CA ASP A 64 -5.18 -6.86 -0.15
C ASP A 64 -5.09 -5.69 -1.15
N LEU A 65 -4.35 -4.63 -0.80
CA LEU A 65 -4.20 -3.40 -1.58
C LEU A 65 -2.84 -3.29 -2.28
N ILE A 66 -1.93 -4.22 -2.01
CA ILE A 66 -0.59 -4.25 -2.61
C ILE A 66 -0.71 -4.76 -4.04
N GLU A 67 0.01 -4.10 -4.95
CA GLU A 67 0.07 -4.44 -6.37
C GLU A 67 1.52 -4.76 -6.79
N VAL A 68 1.66 -5.48 -7.89
CA VAL A 68 2.97 -5.69 -8.53
C VAL A 68 3.57 -4.33 -8.92
N GLY A 69 4.86 -4.17 -8.59
CA GLY A 69 5.64 -2.95 -8.77
C GLY A 69 5.73 -2.07 -7.51
N ASP A 70 4.83 -2.24 -6.54
CA ASP A 70 4.96 -1.58 -5.23
C ASP A 70 6.24 -2.01 -4.52
N TYR A 71 6.67 -1.22 -3.55
CA TYR A 71 7.80 -1.54 -2.69
C TYR A 71 7.27 -1.79 -1.28
N VAL A 72 7.59 -2.96 -0.73
CA VAL A 72 7.23 -3.36 0.63
C VAL A 72 8.51 -3.62 1.40
N ASN A 73 8.69 -2.93 2.53
CA ASN A 73 9.92 -2.95 3.30
C ASN A 73 11.18 -2.67 2.44
N GLY A 74 11.04 -1.72 1.50
CA GLY A 74 12.10 -1.31 0.58
C GLY A 74 12.36 -2.24 -0.62
N GLN A 75 11.63 -3.36 -0.74
CA GLN A 75 11.82 -4.32 -1.83
C GLN A 75 10.65 -4.30 -2.82
N GLN A 76 10.96 -4.32 -4.11
CA GLN A 76 9.95 -4.29 -5.17
C GLN A 76 9.22 -5.62 -5.31
N VAL A 77 7.89 -5.59 -5.19
CA VAL A 77 6.99 -6.70 -5.46
C VAL A 77 7.00 -7.03 -6.95
N LYS A 78 7.55 -8.19 -7.31
CA LYS A 78 7.56 -8.71 -8.69
C LYS A 78 6.36 -9.60 -8.99
N GLN A 79 5.86 -10.32 -8.01
CA GLN A 79 4.73 -11.23 -8.15
C GLN A 79 3.93 -11.30 -6.86
N ILE A 80 2.62 -11.51 -6.99
CA ILE A 80 1.69 -11.77 -5.89
C ILE A 80 1.05 -13.13 -6.13
N SER A 81 1.20 -14.07 -5.19
CA SER A 81 0.45 -15.32 -5.18
C SER A 81 -0.46 -15.39 -3.96
N LYS A 82 -1.64 -16.00 -4.12
CA LYS A 82 -2.61 -16.23 -3.05
C LYS A 82 -2.81 -17.73 -2.91
N GLY A 83 -2.50 -18.29 -1.75
CA GLY A 83 -2.65 -19.73 -1.47
C GLY A 83 -2.75 -19.99 0.01
N ASP A 84 -3.57 -20.96 0.43
CA ASP A 84 -3.73 -21.43 1.82
C ASP A 84 -3.96 -20.34 2.87
N GLY A 85 -4.67 -19.27 2.52
CA GLY A 85 -4.95 -18.15 3.43
C GLY A 85 -3.78 -17.16 3.58
N TYR A 86 -2.74 -17.31 2.77
CA TYR A 86 -1.55 -16.48 2.77
C TYR A 86 -1.37 -15.73 1.45
N TYR A 87 -0.64 -14.62 1.55
CA TYR A 87 -0.17 -13.83 0.43
C TYR A 87 1.35 -14.00 0.33
N TYR A 88 1.84 -14.26 -0.87
CA TYR A 88 3.26 -14.37 -1.16
C TYR A 88 3.66 -13.21 -2.06
N LEU A 89 4.55 -12.35 -1.57
CA LEU A 89 5.12 -11.22 -2.32
C LEU A 89 6.55 -11.58 -2.74
N PHE A 90 6.76 -11.89 -4.02
CA PHE A 90 8.08 -12.29 -4.49
C PHE A 90 8.90 -11.05 -4.85
N ASN A 91 10.10 -10.94 -4.27
CA ASN A 91 11.06 -9.87 -4.55
C ASN A 91 12.37 -10.50 -5.05
N ASP A 92 13.06 -9.86 -6.00
CA ASP A 92 14.42 -10.25 -6.35
C ASP A 92 15.34 -9.90 -5.18
N CYS A 93 16.01 -10.88 -4.61
CA CYS A 93 17.16 -10.66 -3.74
C CYS A 93 18.43 -11.16 -4.44
N TYR A 94 19.58 -10.65 -4.01
CA TYR A 94 20.90 -10.98 -4.54
C TYR A 94 21.33 -12.44 -4.24
N ASP A 95 20.46 -13.23 -3.59
CA ASP A 95 20.83 -14.43 -2.84
C ASP A 95 19.88 -15.63 -3.14
N GLY A 96 18.87 -15.46 -4.01
CA GLY A 96 17.89 -16.51 -4.34
C GLY A 96 16.83 -16.81 -3.25
N ILE A 97 16.80 -16.03 -2.17
CA ILE A 97 15.80 -16.10 -1.10
C ILE A 97 14.53 -15.32 -1.50
N THR A 98 13.49 -16.03 -1.93
CA THR A 98 12.16 -15.42 -2.04
C THR A 98 11.73 -14.94 -0.64
N LEU A 99 11.44 -13.64 -0.48
CA LEU A 99 10.93 -13.13 0.79
C LEU A 99 9.42 -13.42 0.89
N HIS A 100 8.99 -14.30 1.78
CA HIS A 100 7.57 -14.60 1.97
C HIS A 100 6.97 -13.59 2.95
N ILE A 101 6.38 -12.49 2.45
CA ILE A 101 5.60 -11.58 3.30
C ILE A 101 4.23 -12.18 3.55
N ILE A 102 4.16 -13.09 4.52
CA ILE A 102 2.91 -13.67 5.00
C ILE A 102 2.25 -12.69 5.98
N ALA A 103 1.12 -12.11 5.57
CA ALA A 103 0.30 -11.32 6.48
C ALA A 103 -0.51 -12.25 7.40
N GLY A 104 0.06 -12.65 8.53
CA GLY A 104 -0.66 -13.40 9.57
C GLY A 104 0.22 -14.38 10.33
N LYS A 105 0.80 -13.89 11.43
CA LYS A 105 1.75 -14.57 12.33
C LYS A 105 3.09 -14.93 11.68
N ASP A 106 4.15 -14.80 12.48
CA ASP A 106 5.43 -15.44 12.23
C ASP A 106 5.19 -16.94 12.12
N VAL A 107 4.98 -17.45 10.91
CA VAL A 107 4.67 -18.87 10.74
C VAL A 107 5.96 -19.67 10.95
N ASP A 108 7.13 -19.15 10.54
CA ASP A 108 8.38 -19.94 10.60
C ASP A 108 9.68 -19.09 10.75
N GLY A 109 9.62 -17.87 11.29
CA GLY A 109 10.82 -17.02 11.47
C GLY A 109 11.42 -16.41 10.18
N TYR A 110 10.88 -16.76 9.01
CA TYR A 110 11.17 -16.14 7.71
C TYR A 110 10.17 -15.05 7.31
N THR A 111 9.08 -14.92 8.08
CA THR A 111 8.06 -13.91 7.85
C THR A 111 8.52 -12.58 8.44
N LYS A 112 8.47 -11.50 7.65
CA LYS A 112 8.66 -10.14 8.17
C LYS A 112 7.32 -9.40 8.18
N PRO A 113 6.97 -8.69 9.27
CA PRO A 113 5.80 -7.83 9.26
C PRO A 113 5.96 -6.74 8.20
N ILE A 114 4.83 -6.23 7.70
CA ILE A 114 4.85 -5.06 6.82
C ILE A 114 5.08 -3.82 7.69
N GLU A 115 6.26 -3.21 7.53
CA GLU A 115 6.68 -2.00 8.24
C GLU A 115 6.50 -0.76 7.35
N SER A 116 6.70 -0.91 6.04
CA SER A 116 6.55 0.18 5.07
C SER A 116 6.01 -0.30 3.73
N ILE A 117 5.24 0.57 3.08
CA ILE A 117 4.80 0.40 1.69
C ILE A 117 4.98 1.73 0.96
N VAL A 118 5.52 1.65 -0.26
CA VAL A 118 5.55 2.75 -1.22
C VAL A 118 4.94 2.21 -2.52
N THR A 119 3.90 2.87 -3.04
CA THR A 119 3.34 2.43 -4.33
C THR A 119 4.36 2.66 -5.45
N LYS A 120 4.25 1.90 -6.54
CA LYS A 120 5.11 2.13 -7.73
C LYS A 120 5.03 3.59 -8.21
N GLU A 121 3.85 4.20 -8.18
CA GLU A 121 3.66 5.58 -8.60
C GLU A 121 4.37 6.56 -7.65
N GLN A 122 4.30 6.32 -6.33
CA GLN A 122 5.04 7.13 -5.37
C GLN A 122 6.55 7.01 -5.60
N PHE A 123 7.05 5.79 -5.75
CA PHE A 123 8.47 5.54 -5.98
C PHE A 123 8.96 6.24 -7.25
N GLU A 124 8.25 6.10 -8.36
CA GLU A 124 8.60 6.75 -9.63
C GLU A 124 8.63 8.27 -9.54
N THR A 125 7.78 8.88 -8.71
CA THR A 125 7.76 10.34 -8.52
C THR A 125 8.84 10.85 -7.56
N MET A 126 9.36 10.00 -6.68
CA MET A 126 10.30 10.39 -5.61
C MET A 126 11.72 9.88 -5.86
N LYS A 127 11.92 8.93 -6.78
CA LYS A 127 13.23 8.33 -7.01
C LYS A 127 14.24 9.36 -7.48
N TYR A 128 15.43 9.26 -6.93
CA TYR A 128 16.60 9.98 -7.41
C TYR A 128 17.41 9.04 -8.31
N VAL A 129 17.65 9.43 -9.55
CA VAL A 129 18.42 8.63 -10.52
C VAL A 129 19.81 9.25 -10.64
N VAL A 130 20.84 8.48 -10.31
CA VAL A 130 22.24 8.86 -10.55
C VAL A 130 22.63 8.32 -11.92
N GLU A 131 22.78 9.20 -12.89
CA GLU A 131 23.44 8.86 -14.13
C GLU A 131 24.94 8.74 -13.84
N ARG A 132 25.54 7.58 -14.16
CA ARG A 132 26.99 7.49 -14.22
C ARG A 132 27.39 7.97 -15.61
N ASP A 133 28.25 8.99 -15.66
CA ASP A 133 28.93 9.37 -16.89
C ASP A 133 29.56 8.12 -17.50
N LYS A 134 29.22 7.85 -18.77
CA LYS A 134 29.72 6.70 -19.53
C LYS A 134 31.18 6.90 -19.93
#